data_AF-A0A4S4MUN7-F1
#
_entry.id   AF-A0A4S4MUN7-F1
#
_cell.length_a   1.000
_cell.length_b   1.000
_cell.length_c   1.000
_cell.angle_alpha   90.00
_cell.angle_beta   90.00
_cell.angle_gamma   90.00
#
_symmetry.space_group_name_H-M   'P 1'
#
loop_
_entity.id
_entity.type
_entity.pdbx_description
1 polymer ?
#
loop_
_entity_poly.entity_id
_entity_poly.type
_entity_poly.pdbx_seq_one_letter_code
_entity_poly.pdbx_strand_id
1 'polypeptide(L)'
;MLATVRALTNLITAEGPSVPVVLGGFSQGATMSLLTGLTIKEKLAGIIALSGRLPLRDRIASMINDHVTELPIFWGHGEKDPLVKFEYAINSIDFLKTQIGVKEVSEGTTGKPIGLSVHRYPEMVHTVCDKELSEGLGDGLRP
;
A
#
# COMPACT_ATOMS: atom_id res chain seq x y z
N MET A 1 2.42 13.46 10.53
CA MET A 1 1.63 12.63 9.59
C MET A 1 1.08 13.47 8.43
N LEU A 2 0.13 14.39 8.63
CA LEU A 2 -0.43 15.19 7.51
C LEU A 2 0.60 16.06 6.76
N ALA A 3 1.56 16.67 7.46
CA ALA A 3 2.65 17.42 6.82
C ALA A 3 3.51 16.53 5.90
N THR A 4 3.76 15.29 6.32
CA THR A 4 4.52 14.30 5.55
C THR A 4 3.73 13.83 4.32
N VAL A 5 2.42 13.61 4.44
CA VAL A 5 1.54 13.31 3.28
C VAL A 5 1.66 14.41 2.24
N ARG A 6 1.54 15.68 2.67
CA ARG A 6 1.68 16.83 1.76
C ARG A 6 3.05 16.89 1.09
N ALA A 7 4.12 16.63 1.83
CA ALA A 7 5.46 16.58 1.26
C ALA A 7 5.60 15.49 0.20
N LEU A 8 5.09 14.28 0.47
CA LEU A 8 5.08 13.17 -0.49
C LEU A 8 4.23 13.49 -1.72
N THR A 9 3.04 14.05 -1.53
CA THR A 9 2.19 14.51 -2.64
C THR A 9 2.93 15.51 -3.53
N ASN A 10 3.60 16.51 -2.94
CA ASN A 10 4.34 17.50 -3.72
C ASN A 10 5.48 16.87 -4.55
N LEU A 11 6.18 15.87 -4.00
CA LEU A 11 7.22 15.14 -4.74
C LEU A 11 6.62 14.36 -5.91
N ILE A 12 5.52 13.65 -5.69
CA ILE A 12 4.82 12.89 -6.73
C ILE A 12 4.32 13.81 -7.85
N THR A 13 3.69 14.93 -7.49
CA THR A 13 3.19 15.91 -8.47
C THR A 13 4.34 16.56 -9.26
N ALA A 14 5.52 16.74 -8.66
CA ALA A 14 6.68 17.34 -9.30
C ALA A 14 7.29 16.47 -10.42
N GLU A 15 7.18 15.13 -10.33
CA GLU A 15 7.61 14.20 -11.38
C GLU A 15 6.73 14.30 -12.65
N GLY A 16 5.49 14.77 -12.50
CA GLY A 16 4.55 14.96 -13.59
C GLY A 16 3.71 13.70 -13.93
N PRO A 17 2.63 13.86 -14.72
CA PRO A 17 1.58 12.86 -14.87
C PRO A 17 1.97 11.64 -15.74
N SER A 18 3.11 11.69 -16.44
CA SER A 18 3.54 10.62 -17.34
C SER A 18 4.55 9.66 -16.72
N VAL A 19 5.01 9.93 -15.51
CA VAL A 19 5.98 9.08 -14.80
C VAL A 19 5.21 8.08 -13.92
N PRO A 20 5.39 6.75 -14.14
CA PRO A 20 4.78 5.76 -13.26
C PRO A 20 5.46 5.78 -11.90
N VAL A 21 4.74 6.26 -10.87
CA VAL A 21 5.28 6.34 -9.51
C VAL A 21 4.75 5.19 -8.65
N VAL A 22 5.66 4.44 -8.03
CA VAL A 22 5.34 3.44 -7.00
C VAL A 22 5.73 4.01 -5.64
N LEU A 23 4.79 4.00 -4.69
CA LEU A 23 5.04 4.49 -3.34
C LEU A 23 5.27 3.31 -2.39
N GLY A 24 6.51 3.14 -1.95
CA GLY A 24 6.93 2.03 -1.09
C GLY A 24 7.32 2.50 0.30
N GLY A 25 7.19 1.64 1.31
CA GLY A 25 7.72 1.92 2.64
C GLY A 25 7.67 0.73 3.59
N PHE A 26 8.46 0.82 4.66
CA PHE A 26 8.49 -0.16 5.76
C PHE A 26 8.01 0.47 7.07
N SER A 27 7.22 -0.27 7.86
CA SER A 27 6.74 0.15 9.18
C SER A 27 5.99 1.50 9.13
N GLN A 28 6.52 2.55 9.77
CA GLN A 28 5.95 3.90 9.65
C GLN A 28 5.95 4.40 8.20
N GLY A 29 6.98 4.07 7.42
CA GLY A 29 7.04 4.37 5.99
C GLY A 29 5.88 3.71 5.24
N ALA A 30 5.58 2.43 5.52
CA ALA A 30 4.44 1.73 4.92
C ALA A 30 3.11 2.41 5.25
N THR A 31 2.94 2.82 6.51
CA THR A 31 1.77 3.61 6.93
C THR A 31 1.64 4.92 6.17
N MET A 32 2.75 5.64 5.96
CA MET A 32 2.75 6.88 5.20
C MET A 32 2.46 6.66 3.71
N SER A 33 3.01 5.60 3.14
CA SER A 33 2.79 5.21 1.74
C SER A 33 1.34 4.85 1.48
N LEU A 34 0.72 4.04 2.35
CA LEU A 34 -0.70 3.74 2.29
C LEU A 34 -1.55 5.00 2.46
N LEU A 35 -1.31 5.80 3.51
CA LEU A 35 -2.10 7.01 3.74
C LEU A 35 -2.04 7.97 2.55
N THR A 36 -0.85 8.20 2.01
CA THR A 36 -0.65 9.13 0.90
C THR A 36 -1.26 8.57 -0.37
N GLY A 37 -0.92 7.33 -0.73
CA GLY A 37 -1.36 6.73 -1.98
C GLY A 37 -2.87 6.50 -2.06
N LEU A 38 -3.55 6.32 -0.93
CA LEU A 38 -5.01 6.20 -0.88
C LEU A 38 -5.74 7.56 -0.95
N THR A 39 -5.08 8.68 -0.65
CA THR A 39 -5.72 10.00 -0.54
C THR A 39 -5.25 11.02 -1.58
N ILE A 40 -4.16 10.73 -2.29
CA ILE A 40 -3.64 11.55 -3.38
C ILE A 40 -4.55 11.49 -4.61
N LYS A 41 -4.60 12.56 -5.40
CA LYS A 41 -5.45 12.64 -6.61
C LYS A 41 -4.78 12.01 -7.83
N GLU A 42 -3.46 12.08 -7.87
CA GLU A 42 -2.59 11.53 -8.89
C GLU A 42 -2.64 10.00 -8.86
N LYS A 43 -2.80 9.37 -10.03
CA LYS A 43 -2.80 7.90 -10.14
C LYS A 43 -1.39 7.36 -9.97
N LEU A 44 -1.19 6.53 -8.95
CA LEU A 44 0.06 5.81 -8.74
C LEU A 44 0.10 4.54 -9.59
N ALA A 45 1.31 4.09 -9.93
CA ALA A 45 1.53 2.77 -10.53
C ALA A 45 1.32 1.64 -9.49
N GLY A 46 1.47 1.96 -8.21
CA GLY A 46 1.05 1.10 -7.11
C GLY A 46 1.69 1.46 -5.77
N ILE A 47 1.43 0.64 -4.75
CA ILE A 47 1.91 0.81 -3.38
C ILE A 47 2.61 -0.47 -2.90
N ILE A 48 3.74 -0.32 -2.22
CA ILE A 48 4.41 -1.40 -1.50
C ILE A 48 4.40 -1.08 0.00
N ALA A 49 3.64 -1.83 0.78
CA ALA A 49 3.52 -1.66 2.22
C ALA A 49 4.14 -2.86 2.95
N LEU A 50 5.28 -2.65 3.62
CA LEU A 50 5.98 -3.70 4.36
C LEU A 50 5.85 -3.47 5.87
N SER A 51 5.36 -4.46 6.60
CA SER A 51 5.12 -4.38 8.07
C SER A 51 4.32 -3.14 8.51
N GLY A 52 3.34 -2.73 7.69
CA GLY A 52 2.59 -1.48 7.85
C GLY A 52 1.23 -1.63 8.55
N ARG A 53 0.56 -0.49 8.73
CA ARG A 53 -0.86 -0.40 9.08
C ARG A 53 -1.50 0.84 8.49
N LEU A 54 -2.82 0.81 8.29
CA LEU A 54 -3.62 2.00 7.93
C LEU A 54 -4.21 2.65 9.19
N PRO A 55 -3.71 3.84 9.62
CA PRO A 55 -4.25 4.60 10.74
C PRO A 55 -5.52 5.36 10.31
N LEU A 56 -6.30 5.89 11.27
CA LEU A 56 -7.37 6.88 11.01
C LEU A 56 -8.42 6.49 9.95
N ARG A 57 -8.78 5.21 9.88
CA ARG A 57 -9.62 4.63 8.82
C ARG A 57 -10.95 5.37 8.61
N ASP A 58 -11.63 5.71 9.69
CA ASP A 58 -12.91 6.44 9.64
C ASP A 58 -12.78 7.82 8.98
N ARG A 59 -11.62 8.48 9.14
CA ARG A 59 -11.36 9.79 8.51
C ARG A 59 -10.90 9.66 7.08
N ILE A 60 -10.21 8.57 6.74
CA ILE A 60 -9.66 8.36 5.39
C ILE A 60 -10.75 7.90 4.42
N ALA A 61 -11.79 7.21 4.88
CA ALA A 61 -12.89 6.75 4.04
C ALA A 61 -13.48 7.86 3.15
N SER A 62 -13.63 9.08 3.68
CA SER A 62 -14.16 10.23 2.92
C SER A 62 -13.10 10.97 2.08
N MET A 63 -11.83 10.61 2.20
CA MET A 63 -10.71 11.20 1.48
C MET A 63 -10.18 10.30 0.36
N ILE A 64 -10.70 9.08 0.25
CA ILE A 64 -10.28 8.13 -0.76
C ILE A 64 -10.84 8.52 -2.12
N ASN A 65 -9.99 8.43 -3.15
CA ASN A 65 -10.36 8.70 -4.53
C ASN A 65 -10.79 7.42 -5.25
N ASP A 66 -11.64 7.52 -6.26
CA ASP A 66 -12.24 6.37 -6.96
C ASP A 66 -11.21 5.40 -7.57
N HIS A 67 -10.07 5.92 -8.01
CA HIS A 67 -9.01 5.13 -8.65
C HIS A 67 -8.29 4.17 -7.69
N VAL A 68 -8.51 4.29 -6.37
CA VAL A 68 -7.92 3.41 -5.37
C VAL A 68 -8.40 1.97 -5.50
N THR A 69 -9.62 1.75 -6.00
CA THR A 69 -10.18 0.41 -6.19
C THR A 69 -9.43 -0.41 -7.25
N GLU A 70 -8.79 0.27 -8.20
CA GLU A 70 -7.96 -0.32 -9.26
C GLU A 70 -6.46 -0.25 -8.93
N LEU A 71 -6.08 0.39 -7.83
CA LEU A 71 -4.68 0.61 -7.48
C LEU A 71 -4.02 -0.71 -7.07
N PRO A 72 -2.89 -1.09 -7.69
CA PRO A 72 -2.13 -2.26 -7.26
C PRO A 72 -1.45 -1.99 -5.92
N ILE A 73 -1.72 -2.83 -4.91
CA ILE A 73 -1.16 -2.70 -3.56
C ILE A 73 -0.54 -4.03 -3.16
N PHE A 74 0.77 -4.06 -2.99
CA PHE A 74 1.47 -5.14 -2.32
C PHE A 74 1.54 -4.85 -0.82
N TRP A 75 1.14 -5.83 0.00
CA TRP A 75 1.22 -5.75 1.45
C TRP A 75 1.92 -6.98 2.01
N GLY A 76 3.17 -6.81 2.43
CA GLY A 76 3.96 -7.83 3.12
C GLY A 76 3.95 -7.60 4.64
N HIS A 77 3.78 -8.67 5.43
CA HIS A 77 3.82 -8.55 6.89
C HIS A 77 4.29 -9.84 7.58
N GLY A 78 5.11 -9.69 8.63
CA GLY A 78 5.58 -10.80 9.47
C GLY A 78 4.57 -11.18 10.56
N GLU A 79 4.23 -12.47 10.69
CA GLU A 79 3.22 -12.89 11.68
C GLU A 79 3.75 -12.80 13.13
N LYS A 80 5.07 -12.85 13.30
CA LYS A 80 5.75 -12.73 14.61
C LYS A 80 6.22 -11.31 14.91
N ASP A 81 5.72 -10.31 14.20
CA ASP A 81 6.05 -8.90 14.43
C ASP A 81 5.54 -8.42 15.81
N PRO A 82 6.44 -8.12 16.77
CA PRO A 82 6.05 -7.70 18.10
C PRO A 82 5.72 -6.19 18.16
N LEU A 83 6.13 -5.40 17.17
CA LEU A 83 6.02 -3.94 17.16
C LEU A 83 4.75 -3.49 16.42
N VAL A 84 4.55 -3.98 15.20
CA VAL A 84 3.33 -3.78 14.44
C VAL A 84 2.62 -5.12 14.37
N LYS A 85 1.80 -5.40 15.40
CA LYS A 85 1.03 -6.63 15.49
C LYS A 85 0.31 -6.92 14.18
N PHE A 86 0.42 -8.15 13.70
CA PHE A 86 -0.20 -8.60 12.46
C PHE A 86 -1.71 -8.33 12.41
N GLU A 87 -2.39 -8.36 13.55
CA GLU A 87 -3.80 -8.00 13.71
C GLU A 87 -4.11 -6.57 13.19
N TYR A 88 -3.21 -5.60 13.38
CA TYR A 88 -3.41 -4.25 12.86
C TYR A 88 -3.39 -4.20 11.33
N ALA A 89 -2.54 -5.03 10.70
CA ALA A 89 -2.50 -5.18 9.25
C ALA A 89 -3.77 -5.87 8.75
N ILE A 90 -4.20 -6.98 9.38
CA ILE A 90 -5.44 -7.69 9.04
C ILE A 90 -6.64 -6.76 9.11
N ASN A 91 -6.78 -6.01 10.19
CA ASN A 91 -7.85 -5.04 10.33
C ASN A 91 -7.81 -4.02 9.17
N SER A 92 -6.62 -3.59 8.73
CA SER A 92 -6.47 -2.58 7.67
C SER A 92 -6.82 -3.15 6.30
N ILE A 93 -6.42 -4.38 6.04
CA ILE A 93 -6.78 -5.15 4.84
C ILE A 93 -8.30 -5.33 4.78
N ASP A 94 -8.93 -5.69 5.89
CA ASP A 94 -10.39 -5.85 5.97
C ASP A 94 -11.12 -4.55 5.68
N PHE A 95 -10.65 -3.42 6.22
CA PHE A 95 -11.19 -2.10 5.90
C PHE A 95 -11.08 -1.77 4.40
N LEU A 96 -9.92 -2.03 3.78
CA LEU A 96 -9.73 -1.81 2.34
C LEU A 96 -10.69 -2.66 1.49
N LYS A 97 -10.92 -3.92 1.90
CA LYS A 97 -11.83 -4.82 1.18
C LYS A 97 -13.29 -4.44 1.36
N THR A 98 -13.72 -4.18 2.60
CA THR A 98 -15.14 -4.05 2.95
C THR A 98 -15.68 -2.63 2.81
N GLN A 99 -14.93 -1.62 3.24
CA GLN A 99 -15.39 -0.23 3.25
C GLN A 99 -15.01 0.50 1.97
N ILE A 100 -13.86 0.17 1.39
CA ILE A 100 -13.33 0.86 0.21
C ILE A 100 -13.62 0.08 -1.08
N GLY A 101 -13.77 -1.24 -0.99
CA GLY A 101 -14.05 -2.10 -2.16
C GLY A 101 -12.81 -2.47 -2.98
N VAL A 102 -11.61 -2.38 -2.39
CA VAL A 102 -10.38 -2.89 -3.02
C VAL A 102 -10.47 -4.42 -3.08
N LYS A 103 -10.41 -4.98 -4.29
CA LYS A 103 -10.51 -6.42 -4.49
C LYS A 103 -9.16 -7.10 -4.25
N GLU A 104 -9.16 -8.41 -4.04
CA GLU A 104 -7.94 -9.21 -4.13
C GLU A 104 -7.38 -9.16 -5.56
N VAL A 105 -6.08 -9.43 -5.70
CA VAL A 105 -5.37 -9.34 -6.98
C VAL A 105 -6.17 -10.01 -8.09
N SER A 106 -6.49 -9.23 -9.11
CA SER A 106 -7.05 -9.70 -10.38
C SER A 106 -6.25 -9.12 -11.54
N GLU A 107 -6.23 -9.82 -12.67
CA GLU A 107 -5.69 -9.24 -13.91
C GLU A 107 -6.50 -8.01 -14.29
N GLY A 108 -5.86 -6.84 -14.33
CA GLY A 108 -6.46 -5.61 -14.81
C GLY A 108 -6.59 -5.60 -16.32
N THR A 109 -7.35 -4.62 -16.84
CA THR A 109 -7.65 -4.46 -18.27
C THR A 109 -6.41 -4.30 -19.17
N THR A 110 -5.25 -4.00 -18.58
CA THR A 110 -3.96 -3.78 -19.26
C THR A 110 -2.95 -4.92 -19.02
N GLY A 111 -3.36 -6.03 -18.37
CA GLY A 111 -2.48 -7.14 -18.00
C GLY A 111 -1.60 -6.88 -16.76
N LYS A 112 -1.71 -5.71 -16.13
CA LYS A 112 -1.11 -5.43 -14.82
C LYS A 112 -2.05 -5.87 -13.69
N PRO A 113 -1.52 -6.46 -12.59
CA PRO A 113 -2.34 -6.84 -11.45
C PRO A 113 -2.95 -5.58 -10.84
N ILE A 114 -4.25 -5.61 -10.53
CA ILE A 114 -4.97 -4.55 -9.81
C ILE A 114 -5.49 -5.09 -8.49
N GLY A 115 -5.63 -4.21 -7.49
CA GLY A 115 -6.12 -4.58 -6.17
C GLY A 115 -5.02 -4.99 -5.20
N LEU A 116 -5.40 -5.73 -4.17
CA LEU A 116 -4.60 -5.97 -2.97
C LEU A 116 -3.98 -7.38 -2.96
N SER A 117 -2.65 -7.43 -2.99
CA SER A 117 -1.80 -8.62 -2.81
C SER A 117 -1.32 -8.67 -1.37
N VAL A 118 -1.74 -9.68 -0.59
CA VAL A 118 -1.36 -9.81 0.83
C VAL A 118 -0.44 -11.00 1.00
N HIS A 119 0.77 -10.75 1.46
CA HIS A 119 1.78 -11.77 1.74
C HIS A 119 2.11 -11.81 3.23
N ARG A 120 2.17 -13.03 3.77
CA ARG A 120 2.41 -13.30 5.19
C ARG A 120 3.69 -14.09 5.35
N TYR A 121 4.50 -13.71 6.32
CA TYR A 121 5.78 -14.37 6.59
C TYR A 121 5.77 -14.92 8.02
N PRO A 122 5.47 -16.23 8.22
CA PRO A 122 5.20 -16.81 9.55
C PRO A 122 6.32 -16.64 10.58
N GLU A 123 7.57 -16.71 10.13
CA GLU A 123 8.75 -16.63 11.01
C GLU A 123 9.37 -15.22 11.07
N MET A 124 8.83 -14.28 10.30
CA MET A 124 9.37 -12.93 10.20
C MET A 124 8.87 -12.07 11.35
N VAL A 125 9.81 -11.41 12.01
CA VAL A 125 9.55 -10.40 13.05
C VAL A 125 9.43 -9.00 12.39
N HIS A 126 9.72 -7.92 13.11
CA HIS A 126 9.72 -6.57 12.56
C HIS A 126 10.94 -6.29 11.65
N THR A 127 11.00 -6.96 10.50
CA THR A 127 12.07 -6.84 9.51
C THR A 127 11.50 -7.05 8.11
N VAL A 128 12.34 -6.81 7.10
CA VAL A 128 12.10 -7.19 5.70
C VAL A 128 12.93 -8.43 5.36
N CYS A 129 12.43 -9.30 4.48
CA CYS A 129 13.19 -10.43 3.95
C CYS A 129 13.33 -10.36 2.42
N ASP A 130 14.33 -11.06 1.86
CA ASP A 130 14.59 -11.05 0.41
C ASP A 130 13.40 -11.58 -0.39
N LYS A 131 12.70 -12.57 0.15
CA LYS A 131 11.47 -13.11 -0.44
C LYS A 131 10.42 -12.01 -0.58
N GLU A 132 10.18 -11.25 0.49
CA GLU A 132 9.23 -10.13 0.50
C GLU A 132 9.58 -9.04 -0.49
N LEU A 133 10.86 -8.70 -0.61
CA LEU A 133 11.33 -7.74 -1.62
C LEU A 133 11.13 -8.26 -3.05
N SER A 134 11.45 -9.54 -3.28
CA SER A 134 11.34 -10.16 -4.59
C SER A 134 9.89 -10.27 -5.06
N GLU A 135 8.95 -10.56 -4.14
CA GLU A 135 7.51 -10.64 -4.41
C GLU A 135 6.93 -9.23 -4.60
N GLY A 136 7.30 -8.27 -3.74
CA GLY A 136 6.83 -6.88 -3.85
C GLY A 136 7.25 -6.18 -5.14
N LEU A 137 8.47 -6.47 -5.63
CA LEU A 137 8.95 -6.00 -6.93
C LEU A 137 8.55 -6.94 -8.09
N GLY A 138 7.99 -8.12 -7.80
CA GLY A 138 7.59 -9.13 -8.77
C GLY A 138 6.14 -9.01 -9.22
N ASP A 139 5.25 -8.56 -8.31
CA ASP A 139 3.80 -8.42 -8.51
C ASP A 139 3.41 -7.24 -9.42
N GLY A 140 4.12 -7.03 -10.53
CA GLY A 140 3.78 -6.02 -11.54
C GLY A 140 4.04 -4.56 -11.12
N LEU A 141 4.66 -4.35 -9.96
CA LEU A 141 5.08 -3.05 -9.43
C LEU A 141 6.49 -2.62 -9.86
N ARG A 142 7.04 -3.26 -10.91
CA ARG A 142 8.25 -2.74 -11.55
C ARG A 142 7.88 -1.49 -12.35
N PRO A 143 8.59 -0.37 -12.15
CA PRO A 143 8.42 0.82 -13.00
C PRO A 143 8.70 0.51 -14.47
#